data_AF-A0A349JRR8-F1
#
_entry.id   AF-A0A349JRR8-F1
#
_cell.length_a   1.000
_cell.length_b   1.000
_cell.length_c   1.000
_cell.angle_alpha   90.00
_cell.angle_beta   90.00
_cell.angle_gamma   90.00
#
_symmetry.space_group_name_H-M   'P 1'
#
loop_
_entity.id
_entity.type
_entity.pdbx_description
1 polymer ?
#
loop_
_entity_poly.entity_id
_entity_poly.type
_entity_poly.pdbx_seq_one_letter_code
_entity_poly.pdbx_strand_id
1 'polypeptide(L)'
;MRISRAVLWVCLWALASLLLGSPSSASAQYRLPVDAEMIQSVMPLADSFSTKAGLPPVYTAYGTGADGSPGVIGYVYLTANVPPIQYGYSGPIDVLVGMDLTGHLTGVTIVNYRESLSSSRGDFLRRGRLTEQLVGKHIGERFQVRRDLDGISGASISATAMFRGIRNSARRVALSYLQPGESTASASAGALEDLTWLEMISTGYIQMMAIERYGAGLDLSFAYMGDEALGGLLMGLVRYQDISERVDGLEGDDHAMLVGIDGSAVAGFRSNGFAVRQGGETHPVPSRRVTFLGTPYEGKAADQVQYTLIMRMDSTVVLDEPFTVVYDDGTNPESIMEYRVPEEVLAAVRERAAAARELVDAETGAADSGVEESTAVGPAVSANGSNPVSTDGSVDVSAGGTAAVPVPATTTDPASAESADGIGAPGVVTTEPVAGAPTDGSAAPLELTVPEGVLDLSVAPSDVPAADDASTGAQSIPGLDFSSFEDFEDETALSQLLLETRWAPVVRLILLLGLVL
;
A
#
# COMPACT_ATOMS: atom_id res chain seq x y z
N MET A 1 -38.63 -36.85 54.52
CA MET A 1 -37.41 -37.56 55.00
C MET A 1 -36.56 -36.61 55.84
N ARG A 2 -35.62 -37.12 56.67
CA ARG A 2 -34.56 -36.29 57.27
C ARG A 2 -33.36 -36.26 56.32
N ILE A 3 -33.08 -35.12 55.68
CA ILE A 3 -31.87 -34.92 54.88
C ILE A 3 -30.67 -34.96 55.83
N SER A 4 -29.62 -35.72 55.50
CA SER A 4 -28.45 -35.83 56.38
C SER A 4 -27.62 -34.54 56.33
N ARG A 5 -26.95 -34.21 57.45
CA ARG A 5 -26.09 -33.00 57.51
C ARG A 5 -24.95 -33.07 56.48
N ALA A 6 -24.49 -34.27 56.12
CA ALA A 6 -23.47 -34.47 55.10
C ALA A 6 -23.93 -34.03 53.69
N VAL A 7 -25.17 -34.36 53.29
CA VAL A 7 -25.73 -33.88 52.00
C VAL A 7 -25.76 -32.35 51.96
N LEU A 8 -26.16 -31.73 53.07
CA LEU A 8 -26.23 -30.27 53.19
C LEU A 8 -24.85 -29.60 53.07
N TRP A 9 -23.80 -30.21 53.64
CA TRP A 9 -22.42 -29.75 53.46
C TRP A 9 -21.86 -29.97 52.05
N VAL A 10 -22.19 -31.10 51.39
CA VAL A 10 -21.80 -31.35 49.99
C VAL A 10 -22.46 -30.33 49.05
N CYS A 11 -23.74 -30.03 49.22
CA CYS A 11 -24.41 -28.98 48.46
C CYS A 11 -23.81 -27.59 48.73
N LEU A 12 -23.42 -27.28 49.98
CA LEU A 12 -22.77 -26.00 50.32
C LEU A 12 -21.40 -25.86 49.64
N TRP A 13 -20.59 -26.92 49.64
CA TRP A 13 -19.29 -26.93 48.96
C TRP A 13 -19.43 -26.89 47.43
N ALA A 14 -20.40 -27.61 46.85
CA ALA A 14 -20.68 -27.52 45.42
C ALA A 14 -21.09 -26.09 45.01
N LEU A 15 -21.94 -25.43 45.81
CA LEU A 15 -22.34 -24.04 45.59
C LEU A 15 -21.15 -23.07 45.75
N ALA A 16 -20.29 -23.28 46.76
CA ALA A 16 -19.10 -22.47 46.96
C ALA A 16 -18.10 -22.59 45.80
N SER A 17 -17.83 -23.82 45.32
CA SER A 17 -16.99 -24.03 44.14
C SER A 17 -17.60 -23.40 42.87
N LEU A 18 -18.94 -23.41 42.73
CA LEU A 18 -19.62 -22.76 41.60
C LEU A 18 -19.55 -21.22 41.67
N LEU A 19 -19.44 -20.64 42.86
CA LEU A 19 -19.30 -19.19 43.07
C LEU A 19 -17.83 -18.72 42.93
N LEU A 20 -16.87 -19.51 43.42
CA LEU A 20 -15.44 -19.23 43.21
C LEU A 20 -14.99 -19.54 41.78
N GLY A 21 -15.69 -20.43 41.08
CA GLY A 21 -15.55 -20.70 39.64
C GLY A 21 -16.07 -19.59 38.73
N SER A 22 -15.99 -18.32 39.17
CA SER A 22 -16.23 -17.17 38.30
C SER A 22 -15.23 -17.20 37.15
N PRO A 23 -15.67 -17.29 35.88
CA PRO A 23 -14.75 -17.20 34.76
C PRO A 23 -14.10 -15.81 34.79
N SER A 24 -12.78 -15.77 34.95
CA SER A 24 -11.98 -14.57 34.71
C SER A 24 -12.01 -14.27 33.22
N SER A 25 -13.10 -13.64 32.77
CA SER A 25 -13.35 -13.27 31.38
C SER A 25 -12.40 -12.17 30.94
N ALA A 26 -11.14 -12.56 30.72
CA ALA A 26 -10.14 -11.81 29.98
C ALA A 26 -10.53 -11.78 28.49
N SER A 27 -11.70 -11.20 28.20
CA SER A 27 -12.29 -11.04 26.89
C SER A 27 -11.48 -10.02 26.10
N ALA A 28 -10.36 -10.45 25.54
CA ALA A 28 -9.57 -9.63 24.64
C ALA A 28 -10.43 -9.21 23.44
N GLN A 29 -10.57 -7.90 23.28
CA GLN A 29 -11.07 -7.24 22.06
C GLN A 29 -12.53 -7.57 21.68
N TYR A 30 -13.48 -7.00 22.43
CA TYR A 30 -14.86 -6.86 21.96
C TYR A 30 -14.96 -5.75 20.89
N ARG A 31 -15.76 -5.97 19.84
CA ARG A 31 -16.18 -4.93 18.87
C ARG A 31 -17.22 -4.05 19.55
N LEU A 32 -16.96 -2.75 19.63
CA LEU A 32 -17.93 -1.78 20.14
C LEU A 32 -19.09 -1.60 19.14
N PRO A 33 -20.33 -1.36 19.61
CA PRO A 33 -21.42 -0.97 18.73
C PRO A 33 -21.14 0.41 18.13
N VAL A 34 -21.49 0.59 16.85
CA VAL A 34 -21.53 1.91 16.20
C VAL A 34 -22.99 2.38 16.24
N ASP A 35 -23.37 2.92 17.39
CA ASP A 35 -24.70 3.49 17.65
C ASP A 35 -24.67 5.03 17.56
N ALA A 36 -25.81 5.66 17.85
CA ALA A 36 -25.93 7.12 17.80
C ALA A 36 -25.03 7.85 18.81
N GLU A 37 -24.74 7.25 19.97
CA GLU A 37 -23.85 7.85 20.98
C GLU A 37 -22.40 7.79 20.50
N MET A 38 -21.98 6.68 19.88
CA MET A 38 -20.65 6.59 19.26
C MET A 38 -20.50 7.50 18.04
N ILE A 39 -21.55 7.68 17.22
CA ILE A 39 -21.51 8.60 16.07
C ILE A 39 -21.48 10.07 16.56
N GLN A 40 -22.24 10.44 17.58
CA GLN A 40 -22.16 11.76 18.21
C GLN A 40 -20.78 12.02 18.83
N SER A 41 -20.16 11.04 19.49
CA SER A 41 -18.89 11.26 20.20
C SER A 41 -17.70 11.57 19.28
N VAL A 42 -17.74 11.14 18.01
CA VAL A 42 -16.75 11.54 17.00
C VAL A 42 -17.11 12.80 16.22
N MET A 43 -18.34 13.33 16.34
CA MET A 43 -18.80 14.56 15.69
C MET A 43 -19.71 15.36 16.64
N PRO A 44 -19.16 15.87 17.77
CA PRO A 44 -19.98 16.34 18.89
C PRO A 44 -20.81 17.60 18.61
N LEU A 45 -20.49 18.35 17.55
CA LEU A 45 -21.19 19.57 17.13
C LEU A 45 -22.41 19.30 16.21
N ALA A 46 -22.72 18.04 15.89
CA ALA A 46 -23.86 17.69 15.06
C ALA A 46 -25.19 17.77 15.85
N ASP A 47 -26.20 18.38 15.25
CA ASP A 47 -27.59 18.34 15.73
C ASP A 47 -28.30 17.06 15.26
N SER A 48 -27.89 16.47 14.14
CA SER A 48 -28.40 15.19 13.63
C SER A 48 -27.49 14.54 12.57
N PHE A 49 -27.78 13.29 12.21
CA PHE A 49 -27.04 12.53 11.18
C PHE A 49 -28.00 11.92 10.14
N SER A 50 -27.51 11.75 8.91
CA SER A 50 -28.20 10.95 7.89
C SER A 50 -28.15 9.44 8.21
N THR A 51 -28.92 8.64 7.47
CA THR A 51 -28.59 7.22 7.30
C THR A 51 -27.25 7.09 6.55
N LYS A 52 -26.56 5.95 6.72
CA LYS A 52 -25.29 5.70 6.05
C LYS A 52 -25.49 5.51 4.54
N ALA A 53 -24.83 6.31 3.71
CA ALA A 53 -25.06 6.36 2.27
C ALA A 53 -23.80 6.80 1.48
N GLY A 54 -23.86 6.68 0.16
CA GLY A 54 -22.81 7.12 -0.77
C GLY A 54 -21.61 6.16 -0.88
N LEU A 55 -20.56 6.60 -1.58
CA LEU A 55 -19.35 5.84 -1.87
C LEU A 55 -18.11 6.76 -1.80
N PRO A 56 -17.17 6.57 -0.84
CA PRO A 56 -17.25 5.64 0.30
C PRO A 56 -18.46 5.94 1.21
N PRO A 57 -19.03 4.94 1.91
CA PRO A 57 -20.30 5.10 2.63
C PRO A 57 -20.13 5.83 3.97
N VAL A 58 -20.74 7.00 4.08
CA VAL A 58 -20.64 7.94 5.21
C VAL A 58 -22.00 8.19 5.88
N TYR A 59 -21.99 8.65 7.13
CA TYR A 59 -23.08 9.39 7.74
C TYR A 59 -22.79 10.88 7.54
N THR A 60 -23.69 11.61 6.90
CA THR A 60 -23.62 13.08 6.79
C THR A 60 -24.03 13.69 8.12
N ALA A 61 -23.20 14.57 8.68
CA ALA A 61 -23.48 15.29 9.92
C ALA A 61 -24.11 16.65 9.60
N TYR A 62 -25.28 16.92 10.18
CA TYR A 62 -25.98 18.19 10.06
C TYR A 62 -25.90 18.96 11.37
N GLY A 63 -25.73 20.28 11.28
CA GLY A 63 -25.72 21.17 12.43
C GLY A 63 -25.66 22.64 12.01
N THR A 64 -25.28 23.50 12.95
CA THR A 64 -25.03 24.92 12.65
C THR A 64 -23.61 25.12 12.12
N GLY A 65 -23.49 25.67 10.91
CA GLY A 65 -22.22 26.00 10.26
C GLY A 65 -21.51 27.22 10.88
N ALA A 66 -20.27 27.47 10.43
CA ALA A 66 -19.45 28.59 10.91
C ALA A 66 -20.01 29.98 10.55
N ASP A 67 -20.93 30.05 9.59
CA ASP A 67 -21.69 31.24 9.20
C ASP A 67 -22.98 31.44 10.04
N GLY A 68 -23.34 30.46 10.89
CA GLY A 68 -24.58 30.43 11.64
C GLY A 68 -25.77 29.80 10.90
N SER A 69 -25.59 29.29 9.69
CA SER A 69 -26.66 28.63 8.92
C SER A 69 -26.81 27.15 9.30
N PRO A 70 -28.03 26.59 9.32
CA PRO A 70 -28.22 25.14 9.41
C PRO A 70 -27.79 24.46 8.09
N GLY A 71 -26.90 23.48 8.16
CA GLY A 71 -26.35 22.82 6.98
C GLY A 71 -25.61 21.52 7.30
N VAL A 72 -24.85 21.02 6.32
CA VAL A 72 -23.85 19.97 6.57
C VAL A 72 -22.66 20.61 7.27
N ILE A 73 -22.11 19.93 8.29
CA ILE A 73 -20.92 20.38 9.02
C ILE A 73 -19.74 19.39 8.91
N GLY A 74 -19.97 18.20 8.35
CA GLY A 74 -18.93 17.19 8.15
C GLY A 74 -19.50 15.79 7.89
N TYR A 75 -18.62 14.79 7.98
CA TYR A 75 -18.92 13.39 7.68
C TYR A 75 -18.33 12.47 8.74
N VAL A 76 -19.10 11.44 9.12
CA VAL A 76 -18.65 10.34 9.98
C VAL A 76 -18.60 9.05 9.19
N TYR A 77 -17.51 8.29 9.28
CA TYR A 77 -17.35 7.05 8.50
C TYR A 77 -16.50 6.01 9.25
N LEU A 78 -16.51 4.76 8.75
CA LEU A 78 -15.76 3.65 9.32
C LEU A 78 -14.65 3.23 8.35
N THR A 79 -13.39 3.16 8.80
CA THR A 79 -12.22 2.78 7.95
C THR A 79 -12.43 1.46 7.22
N ALA A 80 -13.09 0.48 7.87
CA ALA A 80 -13.41 -0.82 7.30
C ALA A 80 -14.38 -0.80 6.10
N ASN A 81 -14.94 0.36 5.75
CA ASN A 81 -15.75 0.55 4.53
C ASN A 81 -15.10 1.52 3.52
N VAL A 82 -13.86 1.97 3.76
CA VAL A 82 -13.11 2.85 2.86
C VAL A 82 -11.87 2.10 2.38
N PRO A 83 -11.96 1.28 1.31
CA PRO A 83 -10.84 0.50 0.82
C PRO A 83 -9.71 1.41 0.28
N PRO A 84 -8.42 0.97 0.37
CA PRO A 84 -7.96 -0.30 0.92
C PRO A 84 -7.87 -0.30 2.45
N ILE A 85 -8.40 -1.35 3.08
CA ILE A 85 -8.35 -1.53 4.54
C ILE A 85 -6.89 -1.74 4.98
N GLN A 86 -6.42 -0.96 5.95
CA GLN A 86 -5.09 -1.14 6.52
C GLN A 86 -5.06 -2.24 7.58
N TYR A 87 -4.03 -3.08 7.52
CA TYR A 87 -3.80 -4.18 8.45
C TYR A 87 -2.71 -3.80 9.46
N GLY A 88 -2.99 -4.02 10.74
CA GLY A 88 -1.98 -4.09 11.79
C GLY A 88 -1.16 -5.37 11.70
N TYR A 89 -0.57 -5.80 12.81
CA TYR A 89 0.28 -6.98 12.84
C TYR A 89 -0.51 -8.30 12.67
N SER A 90 -1.76 -8.37 13.14
CA SER A 90 -2.56 -9.61 13.17
C SER A 90 -3.96 -9.52 12.50
N GLY A 91 -4.29 -8.39 11.90
CA GLY A 91 -5.62 -8.14 11.32
C GLY A 91 -5.93 -6.65 11.07
N PRO A 92 -7.12 -6.34 10.52
CA PRO A 92 -7.56 -4.97 10.31
C PRO A 92 -7.83 -4.22 11.62
N ILE A 93 -7.81 -2.89 11.53
CA ILE A 93 -8.12 -1.97 12.64
C ILE A 93 -9.28 -1.07 12.18
N ASP A 94 -10.48 -1.41 12.63
CA ASP A 94 -11.73 -0.71 12.33
C ASP A 94 -11.82 0.53 13.23
N VAL A 95 -11.86 1.72 12.65
CA VAL A 95 -11.90 3.00 13.35
C VAL A 95 -13.05 3.85 12.79
N LEU A 96 -13.88 4.39 13.67
CA LEU A 96 -14.86 5.42 13.34
C LEU A 96 -14.17 6.77 13.40
N VAL A 97 -14.32 7.58 12.36
CA VAL A 97 -13.67 8.87 12.18
C VAL A 97 -14.73 9.90 11.83
N GLY A 98 -14.75 11.01 12.57
CA GLY A 98 -15.43 12.25 12.20
C GLY A 98 -14.45 13.22 11.56
N MET A 99 -14.88 13.91 10.50
CA MET A 99 -14.11 14.91 9.77
C MET A 99 -15.02 16.07 9.36
N ASP A 100 -14.57 17.30 9.53
CA ASP A 100 -15.33 18.50 9.13
C ASP A 100 -15.19 18.82 7.63
N LEU A 101 -15.91 19.85 7.17
CA LEU A 101 -15.87 20.30 5.77
C LEU A 101 -14.53 20.91 5.32
N THR A 102 -13.59 21.13 6.24
CA THR A 102 -12.24 21.67 5.97
C THR A 102 -11.14 20.61 6.05
N GLY A 103 -11.50 19.34 6.25
CA GLY A 103 -10.54 18.25 6.34
C GLY A 103 -9.83 18.14 7.69
N HIS A 104 -10.34 18.76 8.76
CA HIS A 104 -9.85 18.51 10.12
C HIS A 104 -10.63 17.37 10.78
N LEU A 105 -9.94 16.51 11.54
CA LEU A 105 -10.57 15.39 12.22
C LEU A 105 -11.23 15.85 13.52
N THR A 106 -12.54 15.70 13.63
CA THR A 106 -13.35 16.15 14.77
C THR A 106 -13.37 15.15 15.92
N GLY A 107 -13.13 13.87 15.64
CA GLY A 107 -13.07 12.81 16.65
C GLY A 107 -12.76 11.44 16.04
N VAL A 108 -12.12 10.57 16.82
CA VAL A 108 -11.63 9.27 16.33
C VAL A 108 -11.79 8.19 17.41
N THR A 109 -12.48 7.09 17.09
CA THR A 109 -12.80 6.00 18.01
C THR A 109 -12.52 4.63 17.38
N ILE A 110 -11.68 3.80 18.01
CA ILE A 110 -11.36 2.46 17.52
C ILE A 110 -12.53 1.50 17.80
N VAL A 111 -13.31 1.18 16.78
CA VAL A 111 -14.52 0.35 16.87
C VAL A 111 -14.17 -1.11 17.13
N ASN A 112 -13.16 -1.66 16.44
CA ASN A 112 -12.76 -3.06 16.56
C ASN A 112 -11.36 -3.27 16.01
N TYR A 113 -10.60 -4.19 16.61
CA TYR A 113 -9.32 -4.64 16.08
C TYR A 113 -9.00 -6.03 16.64
N ARG A 114 -8.09 -6.77 16.01
CA ARG A 114 -7.59 -8.06 16.55
C ARG A 114 -6.07 -8.10 16.47
N GLU A 115 -5.40 -8.26 17.62
CA GLU A 115 -3.94 -8.21 17.71
C GLU A 115 -3.37 -9.21 18.71
N SER A 116 -2.26 -9.86 18.33
CA SER A 116 -1.57 -10.89 19.12
C SER A 116 -1.19 -10.41 20.53
N LEU A 117 -0.69 -9.17 20.65
CA LEU A 117 -0.33 -8.54 21.91
C LEU A 117 -1.50 -8.34 22.87
N SER A 118 -2.75 -8.40 22.40
CA SER A 118 -3.94 -8.26 23.27
C SER A 118 -4.12 -9.42 24.23
N SER A 119 -3.50 -10.57 23.97
CA SER A 119 -3.42 -11.70 24.91
C SER A 119 -2.66 -11.36 26.19
N SER A 120 -1.61 -10.54 26.10
CA SER A 120 -0.72 -10.16 27.22
C SER A 120 -0.89 -8.71 27.67
N ARG A 121 -1.53 -7.86 26.86
CA ARG A 121 -1.74 -6.43 27.12
C ARG A 121 -3.21 -5.99 27.08
N GLY A 122 -4.17 -6.92 26.91
CA GLY A 122 -5.59 -6.61 26.81
C GLY A 122 -5.91 -5.61 25.69
N ASP A 123 -6.88 -4.73 25.93
CA ASP A 123 -7.25 -3.67 24.97
C ASP A 123 -6.21 -2.54 24.96
N PHE A 124 -5.05 -2.79 24.36
CA PHE A 124 -3.91 -1.85 24.40
C PHE A 124 -4.03 -0.68 23.42
N LEU A 125 -4.84 -0.76 22.35
CA LEU A 125 -5.06 0.39 21.46
C LEU A 125 -6.08 1.39 22.03
N ARG A 126 -7.17 0.94 22.67
CA ARG A 126 -8.20 1.86 23.23
C ARG A 126 -7.84 2.46 24.58
N ARG A 127 -6.99 1.81 25.38
CA ARG A 127 -6.60 2.31 26.73
C ARG A 127 -5.54 3.42 26.70
N GLY A 128 -5.04 3.80 25.53
CA GLY A 128 -4.06 4.87 25.36
C GLY A 128 -4.67 6.08 24.65
N ARG A 129 -4.10 7.27 24.89
CA ARG A 129 -4.54 8.55 24.29
C ARG A 129 -4.08 8.69 22.82
N LEU A 130 -4.13 7.60 22.04
CA LEU A 130 -3.64 7.58 20.66
C LEU A 130 -4.57 8.35 19.72
N THR A 131 -5.88 8.17 19.87
CA THR A 131 -6.86 8.86 19.02
C THR A 131 -7.12 10.30 19.45
N GLU A 132 -6.91 10.63 20.72
CA GLU A 132 -7.00 12.01 21.24
C GLU A 132 -6.04 12.98 20.52
N GLN A 133 -4.86 12.50 20.09
CA GLN A 133 -3.84 13.29 19.36
C GLN A 133 -4.24 13.66 17.93
N LEU A 134 -5.31 13.08 17.40
CA LEU A 134 -5.80 13.33 16.04
C LEU A 134 -6.87 14.43 16.00
N VAL A 135 -7.47 14.77 17.14
CA VAL A 135 -8.54 15.78 17.18
C VAL A 135 -7.97 17.15 16.82
N GLY A 136 -8.55 17.78 15.80
CA GLY A 136 -8.07 19.04 15.23
C GLY A 136 -6.86 18.92 14.29
N LYS A 137 -6.38 17.70 13.99
CA LYS A 137 -5.35 17.51 12.93
C LYS A 137 -5.97 17.55 11.55
N HIS A 138 -5.24 18.13 10.59
CA HIS A 138 -5.64 18.21 9.19
C HIS A 138 -5.21 16.97 8.41
N ILE A 139 -6.04 16.47 7.49
CA ILE A 139 -5.73 15.30 6.65
C ILE A 139 -4.49 15.46 5.76
N GLY A 140 -4.06 16.70 5.49
CA GLY A 140 -2.81 17.00 4.78
C GLY A 140 -1.54 16.69 5.59
N GLU A 141 -1.63 16.49 6.91
CA GLU A 141 -0.49 16.12 7.74
C GLU A 141 -0.01 14.67 7.46
N ARG A 142 1.19 14.35 7.96
CA ARG A 142 1.89 13.09 7.64
C ARG A 142 1.50 11.90 8.55
N PHE A 143 1.05 12.15 9.78
CA PHE A 143 0.62 11.11 10.75
C PHE A 143 1.69 10.01 10.95
N GLN A 144 2.95 10.42 11.04
CA GLN A 144 4.12 9.57 11.18
C GLN A 144 4.47 9.32 12.67
N VAL A 145 4.21 8.09 13.10
CA VAL A 145 4.57 7.58 14.44
C VAL A 145 6.04 7.84 14.78
N ARG A 146 6.29 8.46 15.94
CA ARG A 146 7.59 8.97 16.44
C ARG A 146 8.10 10.27 15.77
N ARG A 147 7.30 10.93 14.93
CA ARG A 147 7.61 12.23 14.31
C ARG A 147 6.58 13.30 14.66
N ASP A 148 5.29 13.02 14.47
CA ASP A 148 4.17 13.92 14.79
C ASP A 148 3.08 13.28 15.67
N LEU A 149 3.17 11.96 15.90
CA LEU A 149 2.24 11.17 16.73
C LEU A 149 2.98 10.15 17.61
N ASP A 150 2.48 9.94 18.84
CA ASP A 150 2.99 8.92 19.76
C ASP A 150 2.54 7.51 19.35
N GLY A 151 3.50 6.59 19.35
CA GLY A 151 3.27 5.15 19.14
C GLY A 151 3.30 4.35 20.44
N ILE A 152 2.86 3.09 20.37
CA ILE A 152 2.95 2.16 21.51
C ILE A 152 4.24 1.36 21.42
N SER A 153 5.04 1.39 22.49
CA SER A 153 6.30 0.64 22.58
C SER A 153 6.09 -0.87 22.38
N GLY A 154 6.73 -1.43 21.36
CA GLY A 154 6.58 -2.83 20.94
C GLY A 154 5.35 -3.13 20.09
N ALA A 155 4.53 -2.14 19.72
CA ALA A 155 3.36 -2.30 18.84
C ALA A 155 3.32 -1.26 17.70
N SER A 156 4.50 -0.80 17.25
CA SER A 156 4.65 0.24 16.23
C SER A 156 3.94 -0.09 14.92
N ILE A 157 3.94 -1.35 14.49
CA ILE A 157 3.28 -1.80 13.25
C ILE A 157 1.77 -1.52 13.31
N SER A 158 1.12 -1.95 14.40
CA SER A 158 -0.31 -1.70 14.66
C SER A 158 -0.65 -0.21 14.73
N ALA A 159 0.17 0.58 15.43
CA ALA A 159 -0.04 2.02 15.55
C ALA A 159 0.11 2.74 14.20
N THR A 160 1.18 2.48 13.45
CA THR A 160 1.41 3.08 12.12
C THR A 160 0.33 2.67 11.13
N ALA A 161 -0.11 1.40 11.13
CA ALA A 161 -1.21 0.95 10.28
C ALA A 161 -2.54 1.63 10.61
N MET A 162 -2.84 1.83 11.90
CA MET A 162 -4.03 2.55 12.35
C MET A 162 -4.03 4.00 11.89
N PHE A 163 -2.94 4.75 12.16
CA PHE A 163 -2.84 6.16 11.79
C PHE A 163 -2.84 6.37 10.27
N ARG A 164 -2.12 5.53 9.50
CA ARG A 164 -2.21 5.50 8.04
C ARG A 164 -3.64 5.19 7.57
N GLY A 165 -4.31 4.23 8.19
CA GLY A 165 -5.68 3.85 7.84
C GLY A 165 -6.67 5.00 8.04
N ILE A 166 -6.54 5.73 9.15
CA ILE A 166 -7.34 6.93 9.42
C ILE A 166 -7.04 8.00 8.37
N ARG A 167 -5.77 8.38 8.15
CA ARG A 167 -5.39 9.40 7.17
C ARG A 167 -5.87 9.08 5.76
N ASN A 168 -5.54 7.89 5.26
CA ASN A 168 -5.73 7.55 3.86
C ASN A 168 -7.22 7.29 3.56
N SER A 169 -8.01 6.86 4.55
CA SER A 169 -9.48 6.85 4.41
C SER A 169 -10.08 8.25 4.48
N ALA A 170 -9.54 9.15 5.30
CA ALA A 170 -10.01 10.53 5.42
C ALA A 170 -9.76 11.31 4.12
N ARG A 171 -8.55 11.19 3.52
CA ARG A 171 -8.25 11.75 2.20
C ARG A 171 -9.18 11.21 1.10
N ARG A 172 -9.56 9.93 1.13
CA ARG A 172 -10.56 9.35 0.19
C ARG A 172 -11.95 9.97 0.36
N VAL A 173 -12.42 10.09 1.60
CA VAL A 173 -13.71 10.73 1.91
C VAL A 173 -13.67 12.22 1.51
N ALA A 174 -12.55 12.91 1.73
CA ALA A 174 -12.39 14.30 1.28
C ALA A 174 -12.48 14.43 -0.24
N LEU A 175 -11.80 13.58 -1.02
CA LEU A 175 -11.88 13.60 -2.48
C LEU A 175 -13.30 13.32 -3.01
N SER A 176 -14.10 12.49 -2.32
CA SER A 176 -15.47 12.16 -2.74
C SER A 176 -16.52 13.21 -2.31
N TYR A 177 -16.31 13.94 -1.21
CA TYR A 177 -17.35 14.78 -0.59
C TYR A 177 -16.96 16.24 -0.31
N LEU A 178 -15.67 16.56 -0.22
CA LEU A 178 -15.15 17.91 0.03
C LEU A 178 -14.55 18.52 -1.24
N GLN A 179 -15.26 18.37 -2.38
CA GLN A 179 -14.78 18.75 -3.70
C GLN A 179 -14.09 20.14 -3.68
N PRO A 180 -12.77 20.21 -3.93
CA PRO A 180 -12.11 21.49 -4.05
C PRO A 180 -12.58 22.18 -5.33
N GLY A 181 -12.65 23.52 -5.31
CA GLY A 181 -13.07 24.32 -6.47
C GLY A 181 -12.14 24.20 -7.69
N GLU A 182 -12.45 25.01 -8.72
CA GLU A 182 -11.85 24.99 -10.06
C GLU A 182 -10.31 25.00 -10.11
N SER A 183 -9.64 25.43 -9.03
CA SER A 183 -8.18 25.32 -8.84
C SER A 183 -7.60 23.90 -8.99
N THR A 184 -8.41 22.85 -8.90
CA THR A 184 -7.97 21.45 -9.08
C THR A 184 -7.57 21.10 -10.51
N ALA A 185 -8.04 21.84 -11.52
CA ALA A 185 -7.69 21.57 -12.92
C ALA A 185 -6.17 21.66 -13.18
N SER A 186 -5.46 22.53 -12.46
CA SER A 186 -3.99 22.65 -12.55
C SER A 186 -3.24 21.48 -11.88
N ALA A 187 -3.89 20.71 -11.00
CA ALA A 187 -3.32 19.50 -10.38
C ALA A 187 -3.73 18.20 -11.09
N SER A 188 -4.58 18.30 -12.13
CA SER A 188 -5.07 17.17 -12.92
C SER A 188 -4.07 16.76 -14.01
N ALA A 189 -4.18 15.52 -14.48
CA ALA A 189 -3.39 15.00 -15.60
C ALA A 189 -3.94 15.42 -16.98
N GLY A 190 -4.98 16.25 -17.05
CA GLY A 190 -5.52 16.83 -18.26
C GLY A 190 -6.08 15.79 -19.23
N ALA A 191 -5.70 15.87 -20.51
CA ALA A 191 -6.24 15.02 -21.58
C ALA A 191 -6.04 13.50 -21.34
N LEU A 192 -5.08 13.09 -20.51
CA LEU A 192 -4.90 11.69 -20.12
C LEU A 192 -6.01 11.17 -19.19
N GLU A 193 -6.77 12.04 -18.53
CA GLU A 193 -7.82 11.62 -17.60
C GLU A 193 -9.02 10.99 -18.32
N ASP A 194 -9.29 11.40 -19.56
CA ASP A 194 -10.36 10.84 -20.40
C ASP A 194 -9.97 9.50 -21.05
N LEU A 195 -8.68 9.25 -21.32
CA LEU A 195 -8.22 8.04 -22.04
C LEU A 195 -8.37 6.76 -21.23
N THR A 196 -8.82 5.67 -21.84
CA THR A 196 -8.70 4.32 -21.28
C THR A 196 -7.24 3.83 -21.30
N TRP A 197 -6.93 2.78 -20.54
CA TRP A 197 -5.60 2.14 -20.55
C TRP A 197 -5.17 1.67 -21.95
N LEU A 198 -6.11 1.11 -22.73
CA LEU A 198 -5.87 0.71 -24.12
C LEU A 198 -5.58 1.92 -25.03
N GLU A 199 -6.27 3.04 -24.84
CA GLU A 199 -6.01 4.26 -25.59
C GLU A 199 -4.64 4.86 -25.22
N MET A 200 -4.26 4.84 -23.93
CA MET A 200 -2.93 5.23 -23.46
C MET A 200 -1.79 4.37 -24.04
N ILE A 201 -2.05 3.08 -24.31
CA ILE A 201 -1.13 2.23 -25.09
C ILE A 201 -1.11 2.68 -26.56
N SER A 202 -2.27 2.92 -27.16
CA SER A 202 -2.37 3.31 -28.58
C SER A 202 -1.75 4.68 -28.90
N THR A 203 -1.73 5.62 -27.95
CA THR A 203 -1.04 6.92 -28.06
C THR A 203 0.45 6.84 -27.73
N GLY A 204 0.95 5.70 -27.25
CA GLY A 204 2.35 5.49 -26.88
C GLY A 204 2.76 6.08 -25.53
N TYR A 205 1.83 6.61 -24.73
CA TYR A 205 2.11 7.02 -23.35
C TYR A 205 2.46 5.81 -22.47
N ILE A 206 1.78 4.68 -22.70
CA ILE A 206 2.13 3.37 -22.14
C ILE A 206 2.82 2.54 -23.22
N GLN A 207 4.04 2.08 -22.95
CA GLN A 207 4.77 1.11 -23.78
C GLN A 207 4.66 -0.29 -23.20
N MET A 208 4.71 -1.32 -24.04
CA MET A 208 4.62 -2.73 -23.62
C MET A 208 5.80 -3.56 -24.12
N MET A 209 6.54 -4.16 -23.20
CA MET A 209 7.62 -5.13 -23.46
C MET A 209 7.12 -6.53 -23.09
N ALA A 210 6.81 -7.34 -24.10
CA ALA A 210 6.47 -8.76 -23.93
C ALA A 210 7.76 -9.61 -23.92
N ILE A 211 7.88 -10.52 -22.94
CA ILE A 211 9.08 -11.33 -22.71
C ILE A 211 8.70 -12.81 -22.62
N GLU A 212 9.03 -13.59 -23.65
CA GLU A 212 8.82 -15.05 -23.62
C GLU A 212 9.91 -15.73 -22.79
N ARG A 213 9.52 -16.56 -21.81
CA ARG A 213 10.44 -17.28 -20.92
C ARG A 213 9.86 -18.63 -20.49
N TYR A 214 10.61 -19.71 -20.68
CA TYR A 214 10.22 -21.07 -20.30
C TYR A 214 8.86 -21.55 -20.90
N GLY A 215 8.42 -21.00 -22.04
CA GLY A 215 7.11 -21.29 -22.63
C GLY A 215 5.94 -20.53 -21.97
N ALA A 216 6.22 -19.45 -21.24
CA ALA A 216 5.25 -18.57 -20.58
C ALA A 216 5.62 -17.09 -20.86
N GLY A 217 4.65 -16.18 -20.74
CA GLY A 217 4.83 -14.75 -21.02
C GLY A 217 5.02 -13.92 -19.74
N LEU A 218 5.97 -12.99 -19.76
CA LEU A 218 6.07 -11.90 -18.79
C LEU A 218 5.87 -10.59 -19.54
N ASP A 219 4.79 -9.88 -19.24
CA ASP A 219 4.42 -8.64 -19.91
C ASP A 219 4.68 -7.46 -18.98
N LEU A 220 5.53 -6.52 -19.42
CA LEU A 220 5.89 -5.33 -18.67
C LEU A 220 5.34 -4.09 -19.38
N SER A 221 4.49 -3.33 -18.69
CA SER A 221 3.97 -2.04 -19.18
C SER A 221 4.67 -0.87 -18.50
N PHE A 222 5.06 0.16 -19.24
CA PHE A 222 5.86 1.29 -18.75
C PHE A 222 5.16 2.62 -19.00
N ALA A 223 5.03 3.46 -17.98
CA ALA A 223 4.44 4.80 -18.07
C ALA A 223 5.24 5.81 -17.24
N TYR A 224 5.55 6.98 -17.77
CA TYR A 224 6.21 8.05 -17.02
C TYR A 224 5.26 8.66 -15.97
N MET A 225 5.73 8.84 -14.73
CA MET A 225 4.93 9.28 -13.59
C MET A 225 5.63 10.32 -12.71
N GLY A 226 6.49 11.17 -13.28
CA GLY A 226 7.36 12.09 -12.54
C GLY A 226 6.69 13.32 -11.90
N ASP A 227 5.37 13.34 -11.74
CA ASP A 227 4.66 14.31 -10.89
C ASP A 227 3.42 13.68 -10.21
N GLU A 228 2.83 14.40 -9.25
CA GLU A 228 1.66 13.93 -8.49
C GLU A 228 0.41 13.76 -9.35
N ALA A 229 0.27 14.53 -10.44
CA ALA A 229 -0.85 14.41 -11.36
C ALA A 229 -0.80 13.08 -12.13
N LEU A 230 0.33 12.75 -12.75
CA LEU A 230 0.51 11.50 -13.49
C LEU A 230 0.55 10.29 -12.54
N GLY A 231 1.22 10.42 -11.38
CA GLY A 231 1.25 9.38 -10.36
C GLY A 231 -0.12 9.12 -9.73
N GLY A 232 -0.91 10.17 -9.49
CA GLY A 232 -2.28 10.10 -8.98
C GLY A 232 -3.27 9.57 -10.02
N LEU A 233 -3.11 9.90 -11.30
CA LEU A 233 -3.84 9.32 -12.41
C LEU A 233 -3.59 7.80 -12.51
N LEU A 234 -2.32 7.39 -12.54
CA LEU A 234 -1.94 6.00 -12.82
C LEU A 234 -2.19 5.07 -11.62
N MET A 235 -1.86 5.52 -10.40
CA MET A 235 -1.90 4.68 -9.19
C MET A 235 -2.97 5.07 -8.17
N GLY A 236 -3.74 6.14 -8.41
CA GLY A 236 -4.64 6.77 -7.45
C GLY A 236 -3.92 7.75 -6.52
N LEU A 237 -4.46 8.96 -6.42
CA LEU A 237 -3.85 10.10 -5.70
C LEU A 237 -3.45 9.76 -4.25
N VAL A 238 -4.34 9.10 -3.50
CA VAL A 238 -4.09 8.77 -2.08
C VAL A 238 -3.03 7.68 -1.91
N ARG A 239 -2.91 6.73 -2.85
CA ARG A 239 -1.81 5.76 -2.87
C ARG A 239 -0.51 6.41 -3.27
N TYR A 240 -0.50 7.29 -4.28
CA TYR A 240 0.69 8.06 -4.64
C TYR A 240 1.22 8.84 -3.43
N GLN A 241 0.38 9.64 -2.77
CA GLN A 241 0.77 10.44 -1.60
C GLN A 241 1.23 9.60 -0.39
N ASP A 242 0.73 8.37 -0.18
CA ASP A 242 1.28 7.50 0.89
C ASP A 242 2.69 7.02 0.54
N ILE A 243 2.94 6.73 -0.74
CA ILE A 243 4.21 6.20 -1.22
C ILE A 243 5.26 7.31 -1.35
N SER A 244 4.89 8.50 -1.81
CA SER A 244 5.78 9.64 -2.04
C SER A 244 6.46 10.11 -0.75
N GLU A 245 5.71 10.23 0.34
CA GLU A 245 6.24 10.50 1.69
C GLU A 245 7.21 9.42 2.24
N ARG A 246 7.34 8.27 1.57
CA ARG A 246 8.08 7.08 2.03
C ARG A 246 9.19 6.63 1.07
N VAL A 247 9.12 7.02 -0.20
CA VAL A 247 10.12 6.70 -1.23
C VAL A 247 10.94 7.95 -1.48
N ASP A 248 12.07 8.03 -0.79
CA ASP A 248 13.07 9.09 -0.96
C ASP A 248 13.46 9.25 -2.44
N GLY A 249 13.30 10.46 -2.98
CA GLY A 249 13.45 10.74 -4.42
C GLY A 249 12.29 10.30 -5.31
N LEU A 250 11.07 10.11 -4.78
CA LEU A 250 9.84 10.15 -5.61
C LEU A 250 9.25 11.57 -5.69
N GLU A 251 9.46 12.38 -4.65
CA GLU A 251 9.25 13.83 -4.67
C GLU A 251 10.63 14.49 -4.90
N GLY A 252 10.96 14.88 -6.14
CA GLY A 252 12.25 15.50 -6.46
C GLY A 252 12.67 15.35 -7.94
N ASP A 253 13.98 15.48 -8.20
CA ASP A 253 14.55 15.47 -9.56
C ASP A 253 14.72 14.05 -10.15
N ASP A 254 14.70 12.99 -9.32
CA ASP A 254 14.80 11.57 -9.75
C ASP A 254 13.58 11.24 -10.63
N HIS A 255 13.79 10.91 -11.91
CA HIS A 255 12.69 10.61 -12.83
C HIS A 255 12.00 9.28 -12.48
N ALA A 256 10.67 9.24 -12.44
CA ALA A 256 9.91 8.06 -12.02
C ALA A 256 9.06 7.48 -13.16
N MET A 257 9.03 6.14 -13.26
CA MET A 257 8.10 5.39 -14.10
C MET A 257 7.28 4.41 -13.25
N LEU A 258 5.99 4.29 -13.57
CA LEU A 258 5.21 3.13 -13.19
C LEU A 258 5.61 1.98 -14.11
N VAL A 259 5.88 0.81 -13.54
CA VAL A 259 5.95 -0.44 -14.30
C VAL A 259 4.86 -1.38 -13.82
N GLY A 260 3.94 -1.72 -14.72
CA GLY A 260 2.97 -2.79 -14.53
C GLY A 260 3.57 -4.14 -14.93
N ILE A 261 3.19 -5.20 -14.23
CA ILE A 261 3.69 -6.56 -14.44
C ILE A 261 2.50 -7.50 -14.57
N ASP A 262 2.45 -8.26 -15.67
CA ASP A 262 1.41 -9.25 -15.95
C ASP A 262 1.97 -10.47 -16.73
N GLY A 263 1.09 -11.38 -17.12
CA GLY A 263 1.41 -12.59 -17.89
C GLY A 263 1.51 -13.86 -17.05
N SER A 264 1.76 -15.00 -17.70
CA SER A 264 1.84 -16.31 -17.03
C SER A 264 3.16 -16.57 -16.28
N ALA A 265 4.19 -15.74 -16.47
CA ALA A 265 5.55 -15.95 -15.94
C ALA A 265 5.97 -14.95 -14.84
N VAL A 266 5.02 -14.21 -14.25
CA VAL A 266 5.28 -13.15 -13.25
C VAL A 266 6.10 -13.62 -12.05
N ALA A 267 5.91 -14.87 -11.60
CA ALA A 267 6.57 -15.43 -10.41
C ALA A 267 8.11 -15.44 -10.47
N GLY A 268 8.72 -15.32 -11.66
CA GLY A 268 10.17 -15.23 -11.83
C GLY A 268 10.72 -13.82 -12.07
N PHE A 269 9.91 -12.76 -11.97
CA PHE A 269 10.33 -11.37 -12.23
C PHE A 269 11.50 -10.93 -11.32
N ARG A 270 12.44 -10.12 -11.84
CA ARG A 270 13.64 -9.66 -11.11
C ARG A 270 13.76 -8.13 -11.06
N SER A 271 13.55 -7.55 -9.88
CA SER A 271 13.66 -6.10 -9.62
C SER A 271 15.09 -5.53 -9.67
N ASN A 272 16.11 -6.33 -9.99
CA ASN A 272 17.47 -5.89 -10.23
C ASN A 272 17.88 -5.97 -11.72
N GLY A 273 16.97 -6.35 -12.62
CA GLY A 273 17.25 -6.53 -14.04
C GLY A 273 17.15 -5.27 -14.90
N PHE A 274 16.74 -4.13 -14.33
CA PHE A 274 16.50 -2.91 -15.11
C PHE A 274 17.76 -2.07 -15.34
N ALA A 275 17.88 -1.53 -16.55
CA ALA A 275 18.75 -0.42 -16.89
C ALA A 275 18.08 0.50 -17.92
N VAL A 276 18.58 1.73 -18.04
CA VAL A 276 18.20 2.67 -19.11
C VAL A 276 19.42 3.00 -19.95
N ARG A 277 19.27 3.12 -21.28
CA ARG A 277 20.32 3.55 -22.20
C ARG A 277 19.90 4.80 -22.96
N GLN A 278 20.78 5.79 -23.02
CA GLN A 278 20.61 7.02 -23.79
C GLN A 278 21.99 7.57 -24.17
N GLY A 279 22.14 8.23 -25.32
CA GLY A 279 23.41 8.83 -25.76
C GLY A 279 24.59 7.86 -25.99
N GLY A 280 24.38 6.55 -25.85
CA GLY A 280 25.44 5.53 -25.79
C GLY A 280 25.92 5.18 -24.37
N GLU A 281 25.43 5.88 -23.34
CA GLU A 281 25.63 5.52 -21.94
C GLU A 281 24.61 4.46 -21.47
N THR A 282 24.86 3.87 -20.32
CA THR A 282 23.94 2.92 -19.66
C THR A 282 23.87 3.26 -18.17
N HIS A 283 22.67 3.57 -17.70
CA HIS A 283 22.34 3.93 -16.33
C HIS A 283 21.67 2.71 -15.67
N PRO A 284 22.36 1.93 -14.82
CA PRO A 284 21.75 0.78 -14.16
C PRO A 284 20.70 1.22 -13.15
N VAL A 285 19.59 0.48 -13.05
CA VAL A 285 18.53 0.75 -12.07
C VAL A 285 18.58 -0.34 -10.99
N PRO A 286 19.43 -0.19 -9.96
CA PRO A 286 19.54 -1.17 -8.88
C PRO A 286 18.27 -1.21 -8.04
N SER A 287 17.96 -2.34 -7.41
CA SER A 287 16.69 -2.56 -6.68
C SER A 287 16.35 -1.52 -5.61
N ARG A 288 17.32 -0.75 -5.09
CA ARG A 288 17.06 0.38 -4.18
C ARG A 288 16.27 1.54 -4.84
N ARG A 289 16.30 1.65 -6.17
CA ARG A 289 15.46 2.57 -6.97
C ARG A 289 14.17 1.90 -7.49
N VAL A 290 13.94 0.62 -7.17
CA VAL A 290 12.77 -0.16 -7.60
C VAL A 290 11.86 -0.48 -6.41
N THR A 291 10.72 0.19 -6.31
CA THR A 291 9.78 -0.01 -5.19
C THR A 291 8.58 -0.85 -5.63
N PHE A 292 8.53 -2.12 -5.24
CA PHE A 292 7.38 -2.99 -5.51
C PHE A 292 6.15 -2.55 -4.70
N LEU A 293 5.02 -2.33 -5.37
CA LEU A 293 3.78 -1.84 -4.78
C LEU A 293 2.69 -2.92 -4.64
N GLY A 294 2.89 -4.11 -5.22
CA GLY A 294 1.87 -5.14 -5.31
C GLY A 294 0.74 -4.76 -6.26
N THR A 295 -0.41 -5.41 -6.10
CA THR A 295 -1.55 -5.28 -7.04
C THR A 295 -2.12 -3.86 -7.04
N PRO A 296 -2.42 -3.26 -8.20
CA PRO A 296 -3.14 -2.00 -8.29
C PRO A 296 -4.59 -2.19 -7.77
N TYR A 297 -5.16 -1.15 -7.15
CA TYR A 297 -6.53 -1.20 -6.59
C TYR A 297 -7.30 0.12 -6.78
N GLU A 298 -6.69 1.07 -7.51
CA GLU A 298 -7.22 2.37 -7.90
C GLU A 298 -6.25 2.99 -8.93
N GLY A 299 -6.66 4.11 -9.55
CA GLY A 299 -5.94 4.70 -10.69
C GLY A 299 -6.13 3.91 -11.99
N LYS A 300 -5.60 4.43 -13.10
CA LYS A 300 -5.73 3.81 -14.44
C LYS A 300 -5.11 2.42 -14.53
N ALA A 301 -4.16 2.06 -13.65
CA ALA A 301 -3.58 0.73 -13.59
C ALA A 301 -4.48 -0.32 -12.90
N ALA A 302 -5.56 0.08 -12.22
CA ALA A 302 -6.49 -0.84 -11.57
C ALA A 302 -7.10 -1.84 -12.56
N ASP A 303 -7.06 -3.12 -12.20
CA ASP A 303 -7.58 -4.24 -13.01
C ASP A 303 -6.91 -4.39 -14.41
N GLN A 304 -5.80 -3.67 -14.68
CA GLN A 304 -5.06 -3.74 -15.96
C GLN A 304 -3.80 -4.59 -15.91
N VAL A 305 -3.22 -4.83 -14.72
CA VAL A 305 -1.98 -5.60 -14.50
C VAL A 305 -2.00 -6.30 -13.14
N GLN A 306 -1.36 -7.47 -13.04
CA GLN A 306 -1.34 -8.25 -11.79
C GLN A 306 -0.62 -7.53 -10.64
N TYR A 307 0.52 -6.89 -10.93
CA TYR A 307 1.30 -6.10 -9.97
C TYR A 307 1.83 -4.80 -10.56
N THR A 308 2.19 -3.88 -9.68
CA THR A 308 2.85 -2.61 -10.01
C THR A 308 4.13 -2.41 -9.20
N LEU A 309 5.08 -1.67 -9.77
CA LEU A 309 6.24 -1.12 -9.08
C LEU A 309 6.55 0.30 -9.58
N ILE A 310 7.29 1.06 -8.79
CA ILE A 310 7.90 2.32 -9.23
C ILE A 310 9.35 2.04 -9.59
N MET A 311 9.74 2.32 -10.83
CA MET A 311 11.12 2.33 -11.29
C MET A 311 11.60 3.78 -11.30
N ARG A 312 12.51 4.14 -10.40
CA ARG A 312 13.22 5.42 -10.46
C ARG A 312 14.44 5.30 -11.36
N MET A 313 14.57 6.25 -12.26
CA MET A 313 15.68 6.42 -13.18
C MET A 313 16.70 7.38 -12.58
N ASP A 314 17.80 7.63 -13.30
CA ASP A 314 18.73 8.68 -12.93
C ASP A 314 18.31 10.01 -13.56
N SER A 315 18.47 11.13 -12.83
CA SER A 315 18.13 12.48 -13.32
C SER A 315 19.07 13.00 -14.40
N THR A 316 20.10 12.21 -14.79
CA THR A 316 20.90 12.43 -15.99
C THR A 316 20.21 12.03 -17.30
N VAL A 317 19.10 11.28 -17.27
CA VAL A 317 18.35 10.88 -18.48
C VAL A 317 17.49 12.03 -18.99
N VAL A 318 17.73 12.50 -20.20
CA VAL A 318 17.04 13.62 -20.85
C VAL A 318 15.71 13.15 -21.44
N LEU A 319 14.58 13.56 -20.84
CA LEU A 319 13.26 13.05 -21.21
C LEU A 319 12.71 13.54 -22.57
N ASP A 320 13.21 14.66 -23.10
CA ASP A 320 12.85 15.14 -24.45
C ASP A 320 13.39 14.23 -25.56
N GLU A 321 14.45 13.48 -25.26
CA GLU A 321 15.06 12.49 -26.14
C GLU A 321 14.54 11.09 -25.81
N PRO A 322 14.45 10.17 -26.80
CA PRO A 322 14.06 8.80 -26.52
C PRO A 322 15.15 8.11 -25.69
N PHE A 323 14.76 7.13 -24.90
CA PHE A 323 15.67 6.27 -24.14
C PHE A 323 15.24 4.82 -24.26
N THR A 324 16.20 3.90 -24.24
CA THR A 324 15.91 2.46 -24.27
C THR A 324 15.83 1.93 -22.86
N VAL A 325 14.66 1.41 -22.47
CA VAL A 325 14.50 0.60 -21.26
C VAL A 325 15.02 -0.81 -21.57
N VAL A 326 15.86 -1.34 -20.69
CA VAL A 326 16.48 -2.67 -20.79
C VAL A 326 16.05 -3.49 -19.57
N TYR A 327 15.64 -4.73 -19.81
CA TYR A 327 15.40 -5.74 -18.78
C TYR A 327 16.21 -7.01 -19.07
N ASP A 328 17.15 -7.32 -18.18
CA ASP A 328 17.92 -8.56 -18.17
C ASP A 328 17.74 -9.27 -16.82
N ASP A 329 17.06 -10.41 -16.83
CA ASP A 329 16.91 -11.26 -15.63
C ASP A 329 17.94 -12.39 -15.56
N GLY A 330 18.85 -12.49 -16.53
CA GLY A 330 19.86 -13.54 -16.65
C GLY A 330 19.30 -14.91 -17.07
N THR A 331 18.06 -14.99 -17.58
CA THR A 331 17.45 -16.23 -18.10
C THR A 331 17.35 -16.26 -19.63
N ASN A 332 17.32 -15.08 -20.25
CA ASN A 332 17.18 -14.83 -21.69
C ASN A 332 18.26 -13.83 -22.15
N PRO A 333 18.40 -13.56 -23.46
CA PRO A 333 18.98 -12.31 -23.95
C PRO A 333 18.23 -11.10 -23.38
N GLU A 334 18.93 -9.97 -23.22
CA GLU A 334 18.32 -8.73 -22.73
C GLU A 334 17.11 -8.31 -23.59
N SER A 335 16.00 -8.00 -22.92
CA SER A 335 14.79 -7.48 -23.56
C SER A 335 14.85 -5.96 -23.55
N ILE A 336 14.60 -5.33 -24.71
CA ILE A 336 14.77 -3.88 -24.89
C ILE A 336 13.51 -3.24 -25.48
N MET A 337 13.23 -2.00 -25.06
CA MET A 337 12.11 -1.21 -25.57
C MET A 337 12.52 0.27 -25.67
N GLU A 338 12.24 0.92 -26.80
CA GLU A 338 12.38 2.38 -26.91
C GLU A 338 11.17 3.07 -26.26
N TYR A 339 11.45 3.96 -25.32
CA TYR A 339 10.47 4.82 -24.68
C TYR A 339 10.74 6.28 -25.02
N ARG A 340 9.66 7.05 -25.19
CA ARG A 340 9.66 8.50 -25.34
C ARG A 340 8.50 9.02 -24.50
N VAL A 341 8.74 9.97 -23.61
CA VAL A 341 7.62 10.68 -22.94
C VAL A 341 6.91 11.54 -24.01
N PRO A 342 5.58 11.47 -24.16
CA PRO A 342 4.87 12.31 -25.12
C PRO A 342 5.09 13.81 -24.84
N GLU A 343 5.24 14.62 -25.88
CA GLU A 343 5.58 16.06 -25.75
C GLU A 343 4.51 16.83 -24.95
N GLU A 344 3.24 16.50 -25.15
CA GLU A 344 2.10 17.04 -24.39
C GLU A 344 2.18 16.72 -22.88
N VAL A 345 2.69 15.54 -22.52
CA VAL A 345 2.87 15.12 -21.12
C VAL A 345 4.03 15.89 -20.50
N LEU A 346 5.15 16.05 -21.22
CA LEU A 346 6.27 16.89 -20.77
C LEU A 346 5.88 18.35 -20.62
N ALA A 347 5.07 18.89 -21.55
CA ALA A 347 4.57 20.26 -21.46
C ALA A 347 3.70 20.47 -20.22
N ALA A 348 2.75 19.56 -19.95
CA ALA A 348 1.88 19.63 -18.78
C ALA A 348 2.67 19.50 -17.45
N VAL A 349 3.65 18.59 -17.38
CA VAL A 349 4.55 18.46 -16.21
C VAL A 349 5.35 19.75 -15.98
N ARG A 350 5.84 20.39 -17.05
CA ARG A 350 6.58 21.66 -16.99
C ARG A 350 5.70 22.83 -16.54
N GLU A 351 4.47 22.90 -17.02
CA GLU A 351 3.47 23.90 -16.61
C GLU A 351 3.12 23.77 -15.12
N ARG A 352 2.81 22.55 -14.66
CA ARG A 352 2.55 22.27 -13.24
C ARG A 352 3.76 22.58 -12.35
N ALA A 353 4.97 22.22 -12.78
CA ALA A 353 6.20 22.55 -12.06
C ALA A 353 6.51 24.06 -12.02
N ALA A 354 6.05 24.85 -13.01
CA ALA A 354 6.15 26.30 -12.98
C ALA A 354 5.12 26.92 -12.02
N ALA A 355 3.85 26.50 -12.10
CA ALA A 355 2.78 26.97 -11.21
C ALA A 355 3.08 26.65 -9.72
N ALA A 356 3.61 25.45 -9.44
CA ALA A 356 4.02 25.07 -8.08
C ALA A 356 5.14 25.96 -7.53
N ARG A 357 6.07 26.43 -8.37
CA ARG A 357 7.12 27.38 -7.97
C ARG A 357 6.56 28.77 -7.70
N GLU A 358 5.66 29.27 -8.55
CA GLU A 358 4.99 30.57 -8.34
C GLU A 358 4.21 30.60 -7.03
N LEU A 359 3.53 29.50 -6.65
CA LEU A 359 2.86 29.37 -5.35
C LEU A 359 3.84 29.41 -4.17
N VAL A 360 4.97 28.69 -4.25
CA VAL A 360 6.01 28.69 -3.19
C VAL A 360 6.68 30.06 -3.07
N ASP A 361 6.99 30.72 -4.18
CA ASP A 361 7.55 32.07 -4.20
C ASP A 361 6.54 33.09 -3.63
N ALA A 362 5.23 32.93 -3.89
CA ALA A 362 4.18 33.76 -3.33
C ALA A 362 4.01 33.57 -1.81
N GLU A 363 4.00 32.33 -1.30
CA GLU A 363 3.98 32.08 0.16
C GLU A 363 5.24 32.63 0.85
N THR A 364 6.41 32.46 0.22
CA THR A 364 7.69 32.93 0.78
C THR A 364 7.78 34.46 0.78
N GLY A 365 7.31 35.12 -0.28
CA GLY A 365 7.21 36.58 -0.36
C GLY A 365 6.16 37.17 0.60
N ALA A 366 5.03 36.47 0.80
CA ALA A 366 4.04 36.85 1.80
C ALA A 366 4.62 36.82 3.23
N ALA A 367 5.41 35.78 3.55
CA ALA A 367 6.06 35.66 4.85
C ALA A 367 7.07 36.79 5.15
N ASP A 368 7.85 37.24 4.16
CA ASP A 368 8.79 38.36 4.32
C ASP A 368 8.05 39.72 4.45
N SER A 369 6.92 39.88 3.75
CA SER A 369 6.08 41.08 3.85
C SER A 369 5.36 41.27 5.20
N GLY A 370 5.38 40.25 6.07
CA GLY A 370 4.67 40.26 7.36
C GLY A 370 5.33 41.08 8.47
N VAL A 371 6.52 41.64 8.25
CA VAL A 371 7.32 42.33 9.30
C VAL A 371 7.23 43.86 9.17
N GLU A 372 6.02 44.43 9.27
CA GLU A 372 5.91 45.89 9.52
C GLU A 372 6.33 46.24 10.95
N GLU A 373 7.31 47.13 11.06
CA GLU A 373 7.96 47.52 12.31
C GLU A 373 7.05 48.38 13.21
N SER A 374 6.27 47.71 14.07
CA SER A 374 5.38 48.36 15.04
C SER A 374 6.14 49.13 16.13
N THR A 375 6.60 50.34 15.78
CA THR A 375 7.33 51.29 16.63
C THR A 375 6.41 52.02 17.62
N ALA A 376 5.74 51.24 18.47
CA ALA A 376 4.88 51.74 19.53
C ALA A 376 5.69 52.43 20.65
N VAL A 377 5.85 53.76 20.56
CA VAL A 377 6.57 54.58 21.55
C VAL A 377 5.85 54.59 22.91
N GLY A 378 6.43 53.88 23.89
CA GLY A 378 6.01 53.93 25.30
C GLY A 378 6.72 55.05 26.09
N PRO A 379 6.02 55.84 26.93
CA PRO A 379 6.63 56.91 27.72
C PRO A 379 7.35 56.40 28.97
N ALA A 380 8.55 56.91 29.24
CA ALA A 380 9.33 56.57 30.44
C ALA A 380 8.91 57.38 31.67
N VAL A 381 8.85 56.73 32.83
CA VAL A 381 8.64 57.35 34.16
C VAL A 381 9.83 56.98 35.07
N SER A 382 10.26 57.92 35.94
CA SER A 382 11.56 57.84 36.62
C SER A 382 11.54 57.30 38.06
N ALA A 383 12.59 56.52 38.37
CA ALA A 383 13.41 56.55 39.59
C ALA A 383 12.79 56.37 40.99
N ASN A 384 12.93 55.16 41.53
CA ASN A 384 13.61 54.84 42.81
C ASN A 384 13.67 53.30 42.98
N GLY A 385 14.63 52.68 43.67
CA GLY A 385 15.84 53.18 44.35
C GLY A 385 16.54 52.03 45.12
N SER A 386 17.68 52.30 45.75
CA SER A 386 18.39 51.42 46.71
C SER A 386 19.07 50.13 46.17
N ASN A 387 20.37 50.26 45.89
CA ASN A 387 21.40 49.21 46.09
C ASN A 387 21.68 49.07 47.64
N PRO A 388 22.56 48.20 48.21
CA PRO A 388 23.80 47.66 47.63
C PRO A 388 24.30 46.26 48.10
N VAL A 389 25.56 45.93 47.72
CA VAL A 389 26.58 45.18 48.50
C VAL A 389 26.49 43.64 48.55
N SER A 390 27.58 42.86 48.36
CA SER A 390 28.91 43.09 47.74
C SER A 390 29.72 41.77 47.68
N THR A 391 30.80 41.72 46.87
CA THR A 391 32.08 40.96 47.07
C THR A 391 32.04 39.43 47.26
N ASP A 392 33.01 38.61 46.86
CA ASP A 392 34.28 38.72 46.11
C ASP A 392 34.54 37.31 45.49
N GLY A 393 35.53 37.00 44.64
CA GLY A 393 36.67 37.74 44.10
C GLY A 393 37.58 36.74 43.31
N SER A 394 38.55 37.23 42.54
CA SER A 394 39.51 36.44 41.72
C SER A 394 40.66 35.82 42.58
N VAL A 395 41.64 35.01 42.11
CA VAL A 395 42.34 34.89 40.81
C VAL A 395 43.06 33.51 40.61
N ASP A 396 43.46 33.21 39.37
CA ASP A 396 44.65 32.46 38.88
C ASP A 396 44.99 30.97 39.16
N VAL A 397 44.82 30.15 38.11
CA VAL A 397 45.89 29.49 37.27
C VAL A 397 46.97 28.55 37.88
N SER A 398 47.02 27.31 37.35
CA SER A 398 48.14 26.33 37.28
C SER A 398 48.65 25.65 38.58
N ALA A 399 49.04 24.37 38.59
CA ALA A 399 49.16 23.35 37.52
C ALA A 399 49.20 21.89 38.05
N GLY A 400 48.91 20.93 37.16
CA GLY A 400 49.41 19.54 37.22
C GLY A 400 48.50 18.48 37.87
N GLY A 401 48.38 17.30 37.23
CA GLY A 401 47.82 16.09 37.85
C GLY A 401 46.85 15.25 37.02
N THR A 402 47.39 14.33 36.20
CA THR A 402 46.83 12.99 35.88
C THR A 402 45.31 12.74 35.93
N ALA A 403 44.67 12.52 34.77
CA ALA A 403 44.01 11.25 34.40
C ALA A 403 43.28 11.38 33.05
N ALA A 404 43.69 10.61 32.03
CA ALA A 404 42.93 10.46 30.79
C ALA A 404 42.18 9.12 30.81
N VAL A 405 40.88 9.14 30.48
CA VAL A 405 40.03 7.96 30.34
C VAL A 405 39.86 7.65 28.84
N PRO A 406 40.01 6.39 28.38
CA PRO A 406 40.21 6.10 26.97
C PRO A 406 38.93 5.96 26.14
N VAL A 407 39.08 6.18 24.84
CA VAL A 407 38.09 5.83 23.80
C VAL A 407 38.13 4.31 23.53
N PRO A 408 37.00 3.61 23.45
CA PRO A 408 36.93 2.24 22.92
C PRO A 408 36.83 2.24 21.38
N ALA A 409 37.57 1.34 20.73
CA ALA A 409 37.52 1.14 19.28
C ALA A 409 36.74 -0.14 18.90
N THR A 410 36.44 -0.28 17.61
CA THR A 410 35.77 -1.42 16.98
C THR A 410 36.45 -2.78 17.21
N THR A 411 35.68 -3.84 17.42
CA THR A 411 35.64 -5.07 16.56
C THR A 411 34.78 -6.17 17.18
N THR A 412 33.97 -6.87 16.37
CA THR A 412 33.98 -8.35 16.26
C THR A 412 33.05 -8.82 15.14
N ASP A 413 33.47 -9.87 14.45
CA ASP A 413 32.77 -10.55 13.35
C ASP A 413 33.14 -12.06 13.43
N PRO A 414 32.19 -13.02 13.35
CA PRO A 414 32.48 -14.45 13.52
C PRO A 414 32.66 -15.19 12.17
N ALA A 415 33.85 -15.76 11.98
CA ALA A 415 34.25 -16.46 10.74
C ALA A 415 33.74 -17.91 10.60
N SER A 416 33.94 -18.51 9.43
CA SER A 416 34.05 -19.97 9.23
C SER A 416 34.97 -20.32 8.05
N ALA A 417 35.63 -21.48 8.16
CA ALA A 417 36.73 -22.02 7.33
C ALA A 417 36.56 -21.87 5.79
N GLU A 418 37.59 -21.56 5.00
CA GLU A 418 38.89 -22.24 4.77
C GLU A 418 38.82 -23.61 4.05
N SER A 419 39.33 -23.64 2.82
CA SER A 419 40.15 -24.72 2.22
C SER A 419 40.79 -24.18 0.94
N ALA A 420 42.06 -24.53 0.66
CA ALA A 420 42.88 -23.80 -0.32
C ALA A 420 43.68 -24.70 -1.29
N ASP A 421 43.95 -24.10 -2.45
CA ASP A 421 45.02 -24.37 -3.42
C ASP A 421 45.12 -25.70 -4.19
N GLY A 422 45.62 -25.59 -5.43
CA GLY A 422 45.73 -26.71 -6.37
C GLY A 422 46.12 -26.36 -7.81
N ILE A 423 46.97 -25.34 -8.03
CA ILE A 423 47.40 -24.97 -9.39
C ILE A 423 48.39 -26.01 -9.96
N GLY A 424 48.05 -26.59 -11.13
CA GLY A 424 48.91 -27.52 -11.86
C GLY A 424 48.66 -27.52 -13.36
N ALA A 425 49.61 -26.98 -14.11
CA ALA A 425 49.73 -27.04 -15.58
C ALA A 425 51.09 -27.67 -15.93
N PRO A 426 51.37 -28.15 -17.17
CA PRO A 426 50.63 -27.93 -18.41
C PRO A 426 50.30 -29.20 -19.24
N GLY A 427 49.53 -29.03 -20.32
CA GLY A 427 49.33 -30.04 -21.36
C GLY A 427 49.02 -29.40 -22.72
N VAL A 428 49.88 -29.61 -23.72
CA VAL A 428 49.77 -29.02 -25.07
C VAL A 428 49.20 -30.03 -26.05
N VAL A 429 48.13 -29.67 -26.78
CA VAL A 429 47.90 -30.12 -28.16
C VAL A 429 47.31 -28.97 -28.98
N THR A 430 47.92 -28.71 -30.14
CA THR A 430 47.45 -27.80 -31.19
C THR A 430 46.94 -28.59 -32.39
N THR A 431 45.78 -28.23 -32.96
CA THR A 431 45.53 -28.32 -34.41
C THR A 431 44.50 -27.28 -34.83
N GLU A 432 44.76 -26.62 -35.95
CA GLU A 432 43.88 -25.63 -36.59
C GLU A 432 43.35 -26.19 -37.94
N PRO A 433 42.84 -25.43 -38.94
CA PRO A 433 41.56 -25.76 -39.57
C PRO A 433 41.65 -26.33 -40.99
N VAL A 434 40.48 -26.64 -41.57
CA VAL A 434 40.30 -26.88 -43.03
C VAL A 434 39.13 -26.03 -43.52
N ALA A 435 39.29 -25.41 -44.69
CA ALA A 435 38.30 -24.55 -45.35
C ALA A 435 37.83 -25.15 -46.68
N GLY A 436 36.67 -24.70 -47.20
CA GLY A 436 36.16 -25.14 -48.50
C GLY A 436 34.85 -24.46 -48.95
N ALA A 437 34.97 -23.53 -49.90
CA ALA A 437 33.91 -22.94 -50.74
C ALA A 437 34.36 -23.12 -52.23
N PRO A 438 33.60 -22.75 -53.29
CA PRO A 438 32.32 -22.03 -53.40
C PRO A 438 31.22 -22.92 -54.09
N THR A 439 30.24 -22.54 -54.94
CA THR A 439 29.98 -21.34 -55.81
C THR A 439 28.51 -21.28 -56.27
N ASP A 440 28.05 -20.06 -56.60
CA ASP A 440 26.97 -19.65 -57.52
C ASP A 440 25.55 -20.28 -57.50
N GLY A 441 24.55 -19.39 -57.45
CA GLY A 441 23.12 -19.63 -57.74
C GLY A 441 22.33 -18.32 -57.65
N SER A 442 21.47 -17.99 -58.62
CA SER A 442 20.93 -16.62 -58.81
C SER A 442 19.40 -16.54 -58.83
N ALA A 443 18.91 -15.32 -58.53
CA ALA A 443 17.63 -14.71 -58.91
C ALA A 443 16.33 -14.97 -58.08
N ALA A 444 15.89 -13.88 -57.44
CA ALA A 444 14.52 -13.31 -57.47
C ALA A 444 13.38 -13.98 -56.64
N PRO A 445 12.32 -13.21 -56.28
CA PRO A 445 11.33 -13.61 -55.26
C PRO A 445 10.06 -14.28 -55.84
N LEU A 446 9.19 -14.74 -54.95
CA LEU A 446 7.82 -15.19 -55.26
C LEU A 446 6.78 -14.33 -54.52
N GLU A 447 5.67 -14.06 -55.20
CA GLU A 447 4.60 -13.17 -54.76
C GLU A 447 3.52 -13.85 -53.91
N LEU A 448 2.80 -13.03 -53.14
CA LEU A 448 1.54 -13.39 -52.48
C LEU A 448 0.43 -13.54 -53.53
N THR A 449 -0.40 -14.58 -53.44
CA THR A 449 -1.61 -14.72 -54.30
C THR A 449 -2.84 -15.01 -53.45
N VAL A 450 -3.87 -14.18 -53.60
CA VAL A 450 -5.19 -14.33 -52.96
C VAL A 450 -6.24 -14.62 -54.04
N PRO A 451 -7.16 -15.58 -53.85
CA PRO A 451 -8.35 -15.74 -54.69
C PRO A 451 -9.56 -14.98 -54.11
N GLU A 452 -10.26 -14.21 -54.94
CA GLU A 452 -11.55 -13.59 -54.59
C GLU A 452 -12.73 -14.59 -54.69
N GLY A 453 -13.81 -14.34 -53.94
CA GLY A 453 -15.06 -15.12 -53.98
C GLY A 453 -16.21 -14.42 -53.25
N VAL A 454 -17.03 -13.69 -53.99
CA VAL A 454 -18.08 -12.77 -53.50
C VAL A 454 -19.36 -13.51 -53.01
N LEU A 455 -20.23 -12.80 -52.27
CA LEU A 455 -21.65 -13.07 -51.91
C LEU A 455 -21.89 -13.72 -50.52
N ASP A 456 -22.93 -13.37 -49.75
CA ASP A 456 -23.84 -12.20 -49.72
C ASP A 456 -24.48 -12.10 -48.30
N LEU A 457 -25.08 -10.95 -47.94
CA LEU A 457 -25.53 -10.62 -46.58
C LEU A 457 -27.02 -10.22 -46.52
N SER A 458 -27.92 -11.13 -46.15
CA SER A 458 -29.24 -10.76 -45.59
C SER A 458 -30.03 -11.92 -44.94
N VAL A 459 -31.09 -11.52 -44.22
CA VAL A 459 -32.18 -12.31 -43.60
C VAL A 459 -31.90 -12.81 -42.17
N ALA A 460 -32.89 -12.54 -41.30
CA ALA A 460 -32.89 -12.81 -39.87
C ALA A 460 -34.12 -13.68 -39.48
N PRO A 461 -34.50 -13.83 -38.20
CA PRO A 461 -34.52 -15.13 -37.54
C PRO A 461 -35.86 -15.88 -37.61
N SER A 462 -35.83 -17.22 -37.48
CA SER A 462 -37.00 -18.03 -37.14
C SER A 462 -36.63 -19.33 -36.41
N ASP A 463 -37.48 -19.66 -35.45
CA ASP A 463 -37.88 -20.98 -34.96
C ASP A 463 -36.84 -21.98 -34.39
N VAL A 464 -36.93 -22.13 -33.06
CA VAL A 464 -36.49 -23.31 -32.31
C VAL A 464 -37.56 -24.41 -32.39
N PRO A 465 -37.21 -25.65 -32.76
CA PRO A 465 -37.89 -26.84 -32.29
C PRO A 465 -37.07 -27.56 -31.20
N ALA A 466 -37.74 -28.38 -30.38
CA ALA A 466 -37.15 -29.08 -29.25
C ALA A 466 -36.38 -30.36 -29.65
N ALA A 467 -35.66 -30.95 -28.69
CA ALA A 467 -34.84 -32.14 -28.84
C ALA A 467 -35.64 -33.43 -29.15
N ASP A 468 -34.96 -34.40 -29.76
CA ASP A 468 -35.19 -35.82 -29.53
C ASP A 468 -33.88 -36.61 -29.74
N ASP A 469 -33.78 -37.79 -29.14
CA ASP A 469 -32.53 -38.55 -28.97
C ASP A 469 -32.09 -39.40 -30.18
N ALA A 470 -30.78 -39.41 -30.49
CA ALA A 470 -30.10 -40.52 -31.17
C ALA A 470 -28.57 -40.43 -31.05
N SER A 471 -27.94 -41.36 -30.31
CA SER A 471 -26.48 -41.44 -30.20
C SER A 471 -25.88 -42.47 -31.17
N THR A 472 -24.74 -42.16 -31.81
CA THR A 472 -23.83 -43.21 -32.33
C THR A 472 -22.37 -42.75 -32.53
N GLY A 473 -21.54 -42.95 -31.51
CA GLY A 473 -20.15 -43.44 -31.61
C GLY A 473 -19.06 -42.61 -32.34
N ALA A 474 -18.14 -42.06 -31.56
CA ALA A 474 -16.76 -41.79 -31.99
C ALA A 474 -15.76 -42.25 -30.90
N GLN A 475 -14.69 -42.91 -31.35
CA GLN A 475 -13.77 -43.78 -30.60
C GLN A 475 -12.97 -43.08 -29.47
N SER A 476 -12.63 -43.83 -28.42
CA SER A 476 -11.87 -43.38 -27.25
C SER A 476 -10.34 -43.51 -27.39
N ILE A 477 -9.62 -42.57 -26.78
CA ILE A 477 -8.16 -42.67 -26.54
C ILE A 477 -7.95 -43.31 -25.15
N PRO A 478 -7.08 -44.33 -25.00
CA PRO A 478 -6.87 -44.99 -23.72
C PRO A 478 -5.99 -44.15 -22.79
N GLY A 479 -6.49 -43.75 -21.61
CA GLY A 479 -5.65 -43.17 -20.56
C GLY A 479 -6.35 -42.34 -19.48
N LEU A 480 -7.56 -41.83 -19.73
CA LEU A 480 -8.33 -41.02 -18.78
C LEU A 480 -9.79 -41.46 -18.76
N ASP A 481 -10.32 -41.69 -17.57
CA ASP A 481 -11.75 -41.91 -17.32
C ASP A 481 -12.37 -40.58 -16.87
N PHE A 482 -13.47 -40.19 -17.50
CA PHE A 482 -14.20 -38.96 -17.23
C PHE A 482 -15.67 -39.22 -16.82
N SER A 483 -16.04 -40.48 -16.52
CA SER A 483 -17.42 -40.89 -16.24
C SER A 483 -17.90 -40.63 -14.79
N SER A 484 -17.36 -39.60 -14.12
CA SER A 484 -17.63 -39.30 -12.70
C SER A 484 -17.70 -37.80 -12.37
N PHE A 485 -18.39 -37.00 -13.20
CA PHE A 485 -18.57 -35.55 -12.99
C PHE A 485 -20.04 -35.08 -12.97
N GLU A 486 -20.99 -36.00 -12.80
CA GLU A 486 -22.41 -35.72 -12.51
C GLU A 486 -22.84 -36.32 -11.15
N ASP A 487 -22.09 -36.01 -10.09
CA ASP A 487 -22.63 -35.95 -8.73
C ASP A 487 -21.67 -35.15 -7.83
N PHE A 488 -22.08 -33.96 -7.40
CA PHE A 488 -21.33 -33.09 -6.48
C PHE A 488 -22.30 -32.20 -5.65
N GLU A 489 -23.22 -32.84 -4.92
CA GLU A 489 -23.80 -32.20 -3.72
C GLU A 489 -22.77 -32.25 -2.56
N ASP A 490 -22.74 -31.20 -1.73
CA ASP A 490 -21.72 -30.98 -0.69
C ASP A 490 -21.82 -31.92 0.55
N GLU A 491 -21.54 -33.21 0.38
CA GLU A 491 -21.16 -34.09 1.50
C GLU A 491 -19.71 -33.75 1.94
N THR A 492 -19.56 -32.68 2.71
CA THR A 492 -18.26 -32.26 3.26
C THR A 492 -17.57 -33.42 3.97
N ALA A 493 -16.26 -33.62 3.75
CA ALA A 493 -15.48 -34.73 4.32
C ALA A 493 -15.52 -34.86 5.86
N LEU A 494 -16.06 -33.86 6.54
CA LEU A 494 -16.32 -33.83 7.98
C LEU A 494 -17.49 -34.78 8.38
N SER A 495 -18.49 -35.01 7.51
CA SER A 495 -19.58 -35.97 7.78
C SER A 495 -19.07 -37.41 7.83
N GLN A 496 -18.33 -37.82 6.79
CA GLN A 496 -17.62 -39.10 6.66
C GLN A 496 -16.73 -39.36 7.90
N LEU A 497 -15.92 -38.38 8.29
CA LEU A 497 -15.00 -38.49 9.44
C LEU A 497 -15.76 -38.66 10.78
N LEU A 498 -16.89 -37.98 10.97
CA LEU A 498 -17.74 -38.14 12.17
C LEU A 498 -18.48 -39.49 12.21
N LEU A 499 -18.80 -40.07 11.04
CA LEU A 499 -19.42 -41.39 10.89
C LEU A 499 -18.44 -42.54 11.15
N GLU A 500 -17.21 -42.45 10.63
CA GLU A 500 -16.16 -43.46 10.88
C GLU A 500 -15.55 -43.34 12.29
N THR A 501 -15.69 -42.18 12.95
CA THR A 501 -15.15 -41.96 14.30
C THR A 501 -15.74 -42.95 15.31
N ARG A 502 -14.89 -43.82 15.85
CA ARG A 502 -15.26 -44.70 16.97
C ARG A 502 -15.33 -43.88 18.26
N TRP A 503 -16.51 -43.35 18.56
CA TRP A 503 -16.75 -42.46 19.70
C TRP A 503 -16.37 -43.03 21.07
N ALA A 504 -16.47 -44.35 21.29
CA ALA A 504 -16.20 -44.98 22.59
C ALA A 504 -14.76 -44.76 23.14
N PRO A 505 -13.66 -45.00 22.38
CA PRO A 505 -12.32 -44.62 22.81
C PRO A 505 -12.11 -43.10 22.92
N VAL A 506 -12.75 -42.28 22.08
CA VAL A 506 -12.64 -40.80 22.16
C VAL A 506 -13.20 -40.27 23.48
N VAL A 507 -14.41 -40.72 23.87
CA VAL A 507 -15.03 -40.36 25.16
C VAL A 507 -14.18 -40.86 26.34
N ARG A 508 -13.56 -42.04 26.24
CA ARG A 508 -12.61 -42.52 27.26
C ARG A 508 -11.35 -41.64 27.36
N LEU A 509 -10.82 -41.16 26.23
CA LEU A 509 -9.65 -40.28 26.24
C LEU A 509 -9.98 -38.94 26.91
N ILE A 510 -11.13 -38.34 26.59
CA ILE A 510 -11.60 -37.09 27.20
C ILE A 510 -11.83 -37.26 28.71
N LEU A 511 -12.46 -38.36 29.14
CA LEU A 511 -12.68 -38.67 30.57
C LEU A 511 -11.38 -38.95 31.35
N LEU A 512 -10.33 -39.45 30.69
CA LEU A 512 -9.01 -39.61 31.30
C LEU A 512 -8.25 -38.27 31.37
N LEU A 513 -8.36 -37.42 30.34
CA LEU A 513 -7.73 -36.11 30.32
C LEU A 513 -8.33 -35.18 31.40
N GLY A 514 -9.66 -35.19 31.54
CA GLY A 514 -10.40 -34.48 32.59
C GLY A 514 -10.31 -35.13 33.99
N LEU A 515 -9.38 -36.06 34.20
CA LEU A 515 -9.02 -36.62 35.51
C LEU A 515 -7.51 -36.40 35.83
N VAL A 516 -6.80 -35.70 34.94
CA VAL A 516 -5.37 -35.33 35.06
C VAL A 516 -5.19 -33.80 35.08
N LEU A 517 -6.22 -33.06 34.65
CA LEU A 517 -6.45 -31.63 34.91
C LEU A 517 -7.31 -31.44 36.18
#